data_AF-A0A372IJF2-F1
#
_entry.id   AF-A0A372IJF2-F1
#
_cell.length_a   1.000
_cell.length_b   1.000
_cell.length_c   1.000
_cell.angle_alpha   90.00
_cell.angle_beta   90.00
_cell.angle_gamma   90.00
#
_symmetry.space_group_name_H-M   'P 1'
#
loop_
_entity.id
_entity.type
_entity.pdbx_description
1 polymer ?
#
loop_
_entity_poly.entity_id
_entity_poly.type
_entity_poly.pdbx_seq_one_letter_code
_entity_poly.pdbx_strand_id
1 'polypeptide(L)'
;MVATISAELIQRAGSNAIAGHGAGFRRPAVALQQLALAANVVISLMLVCSACPAPALSMPEQELSATPRQTQAAGESSPDRARYVGDAACSGCHKDISLSYLHTAHHLTSQLASRISVLGPFEEPRNEVKVISSTDEFLGLPLLFRMEAKSDGFYETAYETIEAGDPSQIQTFSKRIDIVTGSGVRGQTYLYWQGSQLFELPISYWTGIHKWINSPGYENGTADFSRPVYPRCLECHATYIRPLSSDPLTNRYDVQSLIPGISCETCHGPGADHVEMQKAASARSADQHILNPAKFSRDRQIDLCALCHNGAQREERAPAFTYLPGRPLDRYLRPEAVDMPTHPNVHGNQVGLLEKSLCYRSSPTMSCSTCHDVHATERSAAFYSQRCLTCHRVESCGMSKKMGRSIANNCIDCHMPVQPTSAIVSVTGNETVRASMRTHWIRVYRDNIPASEQKNRARP
;
A
#
# COMPACT_ATOMS: atom_id res chain seq x y z
N MET A 1 -72.91 2.86 25.85
CA MET A 1 -72.66 4.04 26.70
C MET A 1 -72.35 5.21 25.78
N VAL A 2 -73.30 6.16 25.72
CA VAL A 2 -73.17 7.63 25.49
C VAL A 2 -71.93 8.10 24.70
N ALA A 3 -72.04 8.46 23.40
CA ALA A 3 -72.56 9.70 22.79
C ALA A 3 -71.58 10.89 22.76
N THR A 4 -71.26 11.32 21.52
CA THR A 4 -71.09 12.70 20.95
C THR A 4 -70.63 13.89 21.80
N ILE A 5 -69.83 14.78 21.16
CA ILE A 5 -69.87 16.27 21.08
C ILE A 5 -68.55 16.69 20.35
N SER A 6 -68.51 17.23 19.11
CA SER A 6 -68.82 18.61 18.61
C SER A 6 -67.99 19.71 19.33
N ALA A 7 -67.46 20.81 18.78
CA ALA A 7 -67.57 21.53 17.51
C ALA A 7 -66.37 22.53 17.40
N GLU A 8 -66.31 23.17 16.23
CA GLU A 8 -65.48 24.32 15.80
C GLU A 8 -65.55 25.56 16.72
N LEU A 9 -64.63 26.53 16.54
CA LEU A 9 -64.89 27.89 15.98
C LEU A 9 -63.83 28.96 16.38
N ILE A 10 -63.53 29.82 15.40
CA ILE A 10 -63.25 31.28 15.45
C ILE A 10 -61.81 31.74 15.84
N GLN A 11 -60.99 32.34 14.96
CA GLN A 11 -61.02 33.64 14.24
C GLN A 11 -60.47 34.84 15.06
N ARG A 12 -59.73 35.71 14.32
CA ARG A 12 -59.20 37.07 14.61
C ARG A 12 -57.75 37.12 15.12
N ALA A 13 -56.76 37.60 14.36
CA ALA A 13 -56.55 38.92 13.73
C ALA A 13 -56.31 40.06 14.74
N GLY A 14 -55.14 40.72 14.63
CA GLY A 14 -54.90 42.03 15.23
C GLY A 14 -53.49 42.30 15.72
N SER A 15 -52.64 42.76 14.80
CA SER A 15 -51.62 43.83 14.91
C SER A 15 -51.18 44.33 16.29
N ASN A 16 -49.86 44.45 16.49
CA ASN A 16 -49.22 45.77 16.67
C ASN A 16 -47.68 45.72 16.58
N ALA A 17 -47.16 46.71 15.88
CA ALA A 17 -45.75 47.03 15.70
C ALA A 17 -45.19 47.88 16.86
N ILE A 18 -43.85 47.96 16.96
CA ILE A 18 -42.97 49.09 17.35
C ILE A 18 -41.53 48.52 17.26
N ALA A 19 -40.78 48.76 16.18
CA ALA A 19 -39.93 49.92 15.86
C ALA A 19 -38.52 49.88 16.51
N GLY A 20 -37.47 50.01 15.68
CA GLY A 20 -36.10 50.19 16.17
C GLY A 20 -34.94 49.97 15.19
N HIS A 21 -34.80 50.86 14.17
CA HIS A 21 -33.55 51.36 13.54
C HIS A 21 -32.53 50.34 12.95
N GLY A 22 -32.25 50.25 11.64
CA GLY A 22 -31.74 51.29 10.71
C GLY A 22 -30.21 51.14 10.60
N ALA A 23 -29.48 51.11 9.49
CA ALA A 23 -29.64 51.41 8.06
C ALA A 23 -28.65 50.47 7.31
N GLY A 24 -28.85 49.98 6.09
CA GLY A 24 -29.13 50.67 4.84
C GLY A 24 -27.84 50.78 4.02
N PHE A 25 -27.74 50.13 2.85
CA PHE A 25 -27.09 50.69 1.67
C PHE A 25 -27.46 49.91 0.40
N ARG A 26 -27.70 50.68 -0.66
CA ARG A 26 -28.31 50.31 -1.95
C ARG A 26 -27.29 49.78 -2.96
N ARG A 27 -27.76 48.91 -3.87
CA ARG A 27 -27.28 48.66 -5.25
C ARG A 27 -27.22 49.98 -6.07
N PRO A 28 -26.50 50.12 -7.23
CA PRO A 28 -26.63 49.23 -8.40
C PRO A 28 -25.47 49.13 -9.45
N ALA A 29 -25.60 48.07 -10.27
CA ALA A 29 -25.48 47.90 -11.75
C ALA A 29 -24.47 48.65 -12.68
N VAL A 30 -24.20 47.93 -13.79
CA VAL A 30 -23.73 48.33 -15.15
C VAL A 30 -22.20 48.27 -15.36
N ALA A 31 -21.58 47.86 -16.49
CA ALA A 31 -21.81 46.91 -17.59
C ALA A 31 -20.56 46.95 -18.52
N LEU A 32 -20.32 45.86 -19.28
CA LEU A 32 -19.78 45.79 -20.66
C LEU A 32 -18.32 46.20 -21.06
N GLN A 33 -17.68 45.24 -21.76
CA GLN A 33 -16.90 45.31 -23.03
C GLN A 33 -15.34 45.39 -23.08
N GLN A 34 -14.77 44.28 -23.61
CA GLN A 34 -13.86 44.12 -24.79
C GLN A 34 -12.32 44.35 -24.74
N LEU A 35 -11.61 43.24 -25.04
CA LEU A 35 -10.54 42.96 -26.04
C LEU A 35 -9.18 43.72 -26.10
N ALA A 36 -8.11 42.92 -25.87
CA ALA A 36 -6.86 42.72 -26.65
C ALA A 36 -5.74 43.79 -26.78
N LEU A 37 -4.48 43.36 -26.49
CA LEU A 37 -3.16 43.56 -27.18
C LEU A 37 -2.00 43.49 -26.14
N ALA A 38 -1.07 42.52 -26.18
CA ALA A 38 0.17 42.40 -26.97
C ALA A 38 1.45 43.03 -26.35
N ALA A 39 2.37 42.13 -25.93
CA ALA A 39 3.84 42.10 -26.03
C ALA A 39 4.78 43.29 -25.68
N ASN A 40 5.94 42.90 -25.11
CA ASN A 40 7.26 43.56 -25.02
C ASN A 40 7.60 44.43 -23.79
N VAL A 41 8.45 43.91 -22.88
CA VAL A 41 9.62 44.63 -22.32
C VAL A 41 10.68 43.61 -21.85
N VAL A 42 11.74 43.43 -22.66
CA VAL A 42 13.08 43.04 -22.20
C VAL A 42 14.02 43.96 -22.97
N ILE A 43 14.89 44.69 -22.25
CA ILE A 43 16.17 45.32 -22.64
C ILE A 43 16.34 46.62 -21.84
N SER A 44 17.24 46.55 -20.86
CA SER A 44 17.99 47.63 -20.20
C SER A 44 18.97 46.87 -19.30
N LEU A 45 20.29 46.93 -19.38
CA LEU A 45 21.21 48.01 -19.71
C LEU A 45 22.59 47.36 -20.00
N MET A 46 23.30 47.78 -21.03
CA MET A 46 24.74 47.53 -21.22
C MET A 46 25.46 48.87 -21.44
N LEU A 47 26.78 48.85 -21.18
CA LEU A 47 27.84 49.86 -21.39
C LEU A 47 28.05 50.87 -20.23
N VAL A 48 29.24 51.22 -19.73
CA VAL A 48 30.68 50.99 -20.04
C VAL A 48 31.52 51.55 -18.87
N CYS A 49 32.68 50.94 -18.50
CA CYS A 49 33.99 51.62 -18.29
C CYS A 49 35.10 50.72 -17.68
N SER A 50 36.02 50.29 -18.57
CA SER A 50 37.50 50.35 -18.56
C SER A 50 38.39 50.26 -17.29
N ALA A 51 39.37 49.32 -17.39
CA ALA A 51 40.85 49.47 -17.17
C ALA A 51 41.58 48.74 -15.99
N CYS A 52 42.18 47.56 -16.31
CA CYS A 52 43.53 46.99 -16.00
C CYS A 52 44.17 46.94 -14.57
N PRO A 53 45.21 46.10 -14.31
CA PRO A 53 45.42 44.65 -14.57
C PRO A 53 46.16 43.89 -13.40
N ALA A 54 46.36 42.56 -13.50
CA ALA A 54 47.54 41.73 -13.07
C ALA A 54 47.15 40.28 -12.64
N PRO A 55 48.08 39.30 -12.60
CA PRO A 55 48.48 38.46 -13.73
C PRO A 55 48.13 36.97 -13.55
N ALA A 56 47.92 36.27 -14.66
CA ALA A 56 47.76 34.81 -14.70
C ALA A 56 49.13 34.13 -14.81
N LEU A 57 49.41 33.22 -13.88
CA LEU A 57 50.46 32.20 -14.04
C LEU A 57 49.84 30.97 -14.71
N SER A 58 50.50 30.56 -15.78
CA SER A 58 50.21 29.39 -16.61
C SER A 58 50.56 28.08 -15.90
N MET A 59 49.71 27.06 -16.06
CA MET A 59 50.07 25.65 -15.99
C MET A 59 49.32 24.87 -17.08
N PRO A 60 49.92 23.79 -17.62
CA PRO A 60 49.67 23.34 -18.98
C PRO A 60 48.46 22.41 -19.11
N GLU A 61 47.86 22.44 -20.30
CA GLU A 61 46.88 21.47 -20.78
C GLU A 61 47.47 20.05 -20.81
N GLN A 62 46.84 19.14 -20.07
CA GLN A 62 46.86 17.71 -20.37
C GLN A 62 45.47 17.31 -20.82
N GLU A 63 45.34 16.98 -22.11
CA GLU A 63 44.20 16.24 -22.65
C GLU A 63 44.04 14.92 -21.87
N LEU A 64 43.02 14.86 -21.01
CA LEU A 64 42.41 13.60 -20.61
C LEU A 64 41.07 13.47 -21.33
N SER A 65 41.12 12.91 -22.53
CA SER A 65 39.96 12.27 -23.15
C SER A 65 39.57 11.06 -22.30
N ALA A 66 38.72 11.30 -21.31
CA ALA A 66 38.01 10.27 -20.58
C ALA A 66 36.53 10.42 -20.91
N THR A 67 36.13 9.79 -22.02
CA THR A 67 34.71 9.51 -22.27
C THR A 67 34.15 8.82 -21.03
N PRO A 68 33.01 9.28 -20.45
CA PRO A 68 32.40 8.57 -19.34
C PRO A 68 32.06 7.17 -19.83
N ARG A 69 32.79 6.17 -19.34
CA ARG A 69 32.42 4.77 -19.52
C ARG A 69 31.10 4.59 -18.77
N GLN A 70 29.99 4.77 -19.48
CA GLN A 70 28.70 4.28 -19.05
C GLN A 70 28.89 2.77 -18.84
N THR A 71 29.05 2.37 -17.59
CA THR A 71 28.81 0.99 -17.19
C THR A 71 27.32 0.79 -17.38
N GLN A 72 26.92 0.41 -18.60
CA GLN A 72 25.63 -0.22 -18.82
C GLN A 72 25.57 -1.39 -17.84
N ALA A 73 24.65 -1.32 -16.88
CA ALA A 73 24.23 -2.52 -16.18
C ALA A 73 23.87 -3.51 -17.28
N ALA A 74 24.60 -4.62 -17.36
CA ALA A 74 24.28 -5.70 -18.27
C ALA A 74 22.78 -6.00 -18.10
N GLY A 75 22.01 -5.91 -19.17
CA GLY A 75 20.56 -6.10 -19.13
C GLY A 75 20.26 -7.46 -18.54
N GLU A 76 19.86 -7.49 -17.28
CA GLU A 76 19.39 -8.71 -16.63
C GLU A 76 18.05 -9.06 -17.29
N SER A 77 18.07 -10.08 -18.14
CA SER A 77 16.88 -10.59 -18.81
C SER A 77 15.91 -11.20 -17.79
N SER A 78 14.61 -11.18 -18.11
CA SER A 78 13.60 -11.88 -17.31
C SER A 78 14.06 -13.33 -17.04
N PRO A 79 14.01 -13.80 -15.77
CA PRO A 79 14.49 -15.12 -15.41
C PRO A 79 13.75 -16.18 -16.23
N ASP A 80 14.49 -17.19 -16.69
CA ASP A 80 13.91 -18.29 -17.46
C ASP A 80 12.86 -19.03 -16.62
N ARG A 81 11.59 -18.71 -16.88
CA ARG A 81 10.45 -19.31 -16.20
C ARG A 81 10.34 -20.81 -16.46
N ALA A 82 11.02 -21.37 -17.47
CA ALA A 82 11.04 -22.80 -17.73
C ALA A 82 11.70 -23.61 -16.60
N ARG A 83 12.55 -22.99 -15.77
CA ARG A 83 13.17 -23.65 -14.60
C ARG A 83 12.36 -23.51 -13.30
N TYR A 84 11.19 -22.86 -13.34
CA TYR A 84 10.28 -22.76 -12.20
C TYR A 84 9.23 -23.86 -12.30
N VAL A 85 9.09 -24.66 -11.25
CA VAL A 85 8.24 -25.88 -11.24
C VAL A 85 6.90 -25.69 -10.52
N GLY A 86 6.75 -24.57 -9.80
CA GLY A 86 5.55 -24.25 -9.04
C GLY A 86 5.39 -25.06 -7.74
N ASP A 87 4.56 -24.54 -6.83
CA ASP A 87 4.38 -25.06 -5.47
C ASP A 87 3.92 -26.52 -5.41
N ALA A 88 3.17 -26.97 -6.42
CA ALA A 88 2.70 -28.35 -6.49
C ALA A 88 3.87 -29.35 -6.50
N ALA A 89 4.99 -29.01 -7.16
CA ALA A 89 6.19 -29.86 -7.20
C ALA A 89 6.87 -29.96 -5.83
N CYS A 90 6.80 -28.90 -5.02
CA CYS A 90 7.36 -28.85 -3.66
C CYS A 90 6.54 -29.71 -2.68
N SER A 91 5.21 -29.69 -2.82
CA SER A 91 4.27 -30.30 -1.87
C SER A 91 4.42 -31.83 -1.71
N GLY A 92 4.93 -32.52 -2.73
CA GLY A 92 5.14 -33.97 -2.69
C GLY A 92 6.17 -34.39 -1.63
N CYS A 93 7.21 -33.59 -1.43
CA CYS A 93 8.29 -33.86 -0.46
C CYS A 93 8.19 -33.00 0.81
N HIS A 94 7.68 -31.76 0.71
CA HIS A 94 7.62 -30.79 1.81
C HIS A 94 6.20 -30.59 2.37
N LYS A 95 5.48 -31.69 2.60
CA LYS A 95 4.04 -31.69 2.94
C LYS A 95 3.67 -30.73 4.08
N ASP A 96 4.35 -30.83 5.22
CA ASP A 96 3.98 -30.06 6.42
C ASP A 96 4.14 -28.54 6.20
N ILE A 97 5.24 -28.14 5.57
CA ILE A 97 5.53 -26.75 5.21
C ILE A 97 4.50 -26.26 4.20
N SER A 98 4.24 -27.03 3.14
CA SER A 98 3.25 -26.65 2.12
C SER A 98 1.85 -26.51 2.70
N LEU A 99 1.40 -27.41 3.58
CA LEU A 99 0.08 -27.32 4.20
C LEU A 99 -0.05 -26.09 5.10
N SER A 100 0.97 -25.80 5.90
CA SER A 100 0.99 -24.58 6.73
C SER A 100 1.01 -23.31 5.88
N TYR A 101 1.80 -23.32 4.81
CA TYR A 101 2.03 -22.17 3.94
C TYR A 101 0.77 -21.67 3.23
N LEU A 102 -0.13 -22.58 2.81
CA LEU A 102 -1.38 -22.25 2.12
C LEU A 102 -2.29 -21.31 2.94
N HIS A 103 -2.10 -21.24 4.26
CA HIS A 103 -2.88 -20.37 5.13
C HIS A 103 -2.22 -19.01 5.39
N THR A 104 -1.00 -18.79 4.88
CA THR A 104 -0.24 -17.56 5.11
C THR A 104 -0.78 -16.39 4.30
N ALA A 105 -0.56 -15.18 4.83
CA ALA A 105 -0.90 -13.96 4.10
C ALA A 105 -0.08 -13.78 2.81
N HIS A 106 1.11 -14.40 2.70
CA HIS A 106 1.90 -14.43 1.48
C HIS A 106 1.20 -15.23 0.38
N HIS A 107 0.78 -16.46 0.67
CA HIS A 107 0.03 -17.27 -0.30
C HIS A 107 -1.29 -16.60 -0.69
N LEU A 108 -2.00 -16.03 0.29
CA LEU A 108 -3.31 -15.42 0.07
C LEU A 108 -3.25 -13.97 -0.43
N THR A 109 -2.07 -13.39 -0.67
CA THR A 109 -1.92 -11.97 -1.04
C THR A 109 -2.61 -11.63 -2.36
N SER A 110 -2.83 -12.61 -3.23
CA SER A 110 -3.79 -12.52 -4.31
C SER A 110 -4.38 -13.87 -4.66
N GLN A 111 -5.59 -13.86 -5.21
CA GLN A 111 -6.32 -15.05 -5.63
C GLN A 111 -7.19 -14.71 -6.85
N LEU A 112 -7.53 -15.71 -7.66
CA LEU A 112 -8.61 -15.54 -8.63
C LEU A 112 -9.95 -15.36 -7.90
N ALA A 113 -10.85 -14.57 -8.47
CA ALA A 113 -12.15 -14.30 -7.88
C ALA A 113 -13.04 -15.55 -7.83
N SER A 114 -13.59 -15.82 -6.64
CA SER A 114 -14.48 -16.96 -6.37
C SER A 114 -15.29 -16.69 -5.11
N ARG A 115 -16.27 -17.56 -4.82
CA ARG A 115 -17.10 -17.43 -3.60
C ARG A 115 -16.30 -17.56 -2.31
N ILE A 116 -15.11 -18.15 -2.36
CA ILE A 116 -14.25 -18.33 -1.18
C ILE A 116 -13.19 -17.24 -1.05
N SER A 117 -12.81 -16.58 -2.15
CA SER A 117 -11.72 -15.60 -2.16
C SER A 117 -12.21 -14.15 -2.10
N VAL A 118 -13.38 -13.84 -2.65
CA VAL A 118 -13.99 -12.51 -2.58
C VAL A 118 -14.73 -12.38 -1.25
N LEU A 119 -14.25 -11.52 -0.37
CA LEU A 119 -14.89 -11.24 0.91
C LEU A 119 -15.97 -10.17 0.79
N GLY A 120 -16.76 -10.05 1.86
CA GLY A 120 -17.74 -8.99 2.03
C GLY A 120 -19.18 -9.41 1.69
N PRO A 121 -20.16 -8.61 2.13
CA PRO A 121 -21.57 -8.88 1.90
C PRO A 121 -22.01 -8.47 0.49
N PHE A 122 -22.76 -9.33 -0.20
CA PHE A 122 -23.36 -9.08 -1.52
C PHE A 122 -24.88 -8.88 -1.48
N GLU A 123 -25.44 -8.80 -0.27
CA GLU A 123 -26.87 -8.61 -0.02
C GLU A 123 -27.15 -7.22 0.55
N GLU A 124 -28.30 -6.65 0.17
CA GLU A 124 -28.77 -5.38 0.69
C GLU A 124 -29.04 -5.44 2.21
N PRO A 125 -28.84 -4.33 2.94
CA PRO A 125 -28.33 -3.03 2.47
C PRO A 125 -26.78 -2.95 2.53
N ARG A 126 -26.08 -4.06 2.82
CA ARG A 126 -24.65 -4.03 3.14
C ARG A 126 -23.74 -4.10 1.93
N ASN A 127 -24.29 -4.37 0.74
CA ASN A 127 -23.58 -4.42 -0.54
C ASN A 127 -23.49 -3.08 -1.25
N GLU A 128 -23.93 -1.99 -0.61
CA GLU A 128 -23.98 -0.66 -1.19
C GLU A 128 -22.96 0.29 -0.56
N VAL A 129 -22.31 1.09 -1.40
CA VAL A 129 -21.37 2.14 -0.99
C VAL A 129 -21.74 3.45 -1.67
N LYS A 130 -22.06 4.46 -0.85
CA LYS A 130 -22.25 5.82 -1.33
C LYS A 130 -20.90 6.53 -1.33
N VAL A 131 -20.38 6.82 -2.51
CA VAL A 131 -19.10 7.49 -2.74
C VAL A 131 -19.40 8.89 -3.26
N ILE A 132 -20.15 9.66 -2.47
CA ILE A 132 -20.76 10.93 -2.88
C ILE A 132 -19.91 12.08 -2.35
N SER A 133 -19.57 13.08 -3.17
CA SER A 133 -18.99 14.33 -2.68
C SER A 133 -20.08 15.26 -2.13
N SER A 134 -19.73 16.20 -1.26
CA SER A 134 -20.71 17.19 -0.76
C SER A 134 -21.36 18.01 -1.88
N THR A 135 -20.66 18.17 -3.01
CA THR A 135 -21.18 18.84 -4.20
C THR A 135 -22.21 17.97 -4.91
N ASP A 136 -21.95 16.69 -5.08
CA ASP A 136 -22.85 15.76 -5.77
C ASP A 136 -24.15 15.58 -5.00
N GLU A 137 -24.07 15.53 -3.67
CA GLU A 137 -25.23 15.46 -2.80
C GLU A 137 -26.08 16.73 -2.93
N PHE A 138 -25.43 17.91 -2.97
CA PHE A 138 -26.12 19.18 -3.17
C PHE A 138 -26.75 19.30 -4.57
N LEU A 139 -26.08 18.78 -5.60
CA LEU A 139 -26.58 18.79 -6.98
C LEU A 139 -27.61 17.68 -7.26
N GLY A 140 -27.86 16.74 -6.34
CA GLY A 140 -28.78 15.64 -6.58
C GLY A 140 -28.28 14.64 -7.63
N LEU A 141 -26.96 14.49 -7.75
CA LEU A 141 -26.27 13.57 -8.66
C LEU A 141 -25.53 12.46 -7.89
N PRO A 142 -26.19 11.67 -7.03
CA PRO A 142 -25.50 10.72 -6.17
C PRO A 142 -24.84 9.60 -7.00
N LEU A 143 -23.57 9.31 -6.69
CA LEU A 143 -22.88 8.12 -7.14
C LEU A 143 -23.01 7.01 -6.09
N LEU A 144 -23.57 5.87 -6.51
CA LEU A 144 -23.72 4.67 -5.71
C LEU A 144 -22.99 3.51 -6.37
N PHE A 145 -22.20 2.77 -5.59
CA PHE A 145 -21.70 1.47 -6.01
C PHE A 145 -22.49 0.36 -5.34
N ARG A 146 -22.80 -0.69 -6.10
CA ARG A 146 -23.38 -1.93 -5.59
C ARG A 146 -22.49 -3.11 -5.94
N MET A 147 -22.20 -3.90 -4.92
CA MET A 147 -21.47 -5.16 -5.04
C MET A 147 -22.48 -6.26 -5.34
N GLU A 148 -22.32 -6.94 -6.47
CA GLU A 148 -23.30 -7.91 -6.96
C GLU A 148 -22.67 -9.29 -7.11
N ALA A 149 -23.33 -10.31 -6.55
CA ALA A 149 -23.02 -11.71 -6.83
C ALA A 149 -24.00 -12.24 -7.87
N LYS A 150 -23.50 -12.58 -9.05
CA LYS A 150 -24.26 -13.16 -10.17
C LYS A 150 -23.89 -14.64 -10.34
N SER A 151 -24.54 -15.34 -11.28
CA SER A 151 -24.27 -16.76 -11.53
C SER A 151 -22.86 -17.01 -12.08
N ASP A 152 -22.29 -16.03 -12.79
CA ASP A 152 -21.03 -16.08 -13.52
C ASP A 152 -19.86 -15.34 -12.84
N GLY A 153 -20.12 -14.65 -11.73
CA GLY A 153 -19.06 -13.97 -10.98
C GLY A 153 -19.56 -12.93 -9.99
N PHE A 154 -18.60 -12.13 -9.53
CA PHE A 154 -18.82 -10.99 -8.65
C PHE A 154 -18.52 -9.71 -9.42
N TYR A 155 -19.28 -8.66 -9.13
CA TYR A 155 -19.25 -7.43 -9.90
C TYR A 155 -19.26 -6.22 -8.97
N GLU A 156 -18.56 -5.17 -9.41
CA GLU A 156 -18.78 -3.81 -8.94
C GLU A 156 -19.57 -3.07 -9.99
N THR A 157 -20.72 -2.54 -9.60
CA THR A 157 -21.60 -1.77 -10.50
C THR A 157 -21.79 -0.37 -9.93
N ALA A 158 -21.31 0.64 -10.65
CA ALA A 158 -21.61 2.04 -10.40
C ALA A 158 -22.99 2.39 -10.98
N TYR A 159 -23.76 3.15 -10.21
CA TYR A 159 -25.04 3.75 -10.58
C TYR A 159 -24.86 5.26 -10.40
N GLU A 160 -24.81 5.98 -11.52
CA GLU A 160 -24.59 7.42 -11.56
C GLU A 160 -25.84 8.10 -12.09
N THR A 161 -26.40 9.02 -11.31
CA THR A 161 -27.48 9.89 -11.79
C THR A 161 -26.92 10.90 -12.78
N ILE A 162 -27.52 11.00 -13.97
CA ILE A 162 -27.03 11.86 -15.06
C ILE A 162 -27.63 13.28 -14.95
N GLU A 163 -28.85 13.40 -14.41
CA GLU A 163 -29.56 14.67 -14.29
C GLU A 163 -30.07 14.93 -12.87
N ALA A 164 -29.73 16.11 -12.36
CA ALA A 164 -30.08 16.58 -11.03
C ALA A 164 -31.61 16.58 -10.84
N GLY A 165 -32.10 15.73 -9.93
CA GLY A 165 -33.53 15.68 -9.59
C GLY A 165 -34.39 14.75 -10.46
N ASP A 166 -33.82 14.03 -11.42
CA ASP A 166 -34.50 12.94 -12.14
C ASP A 166 -33.84 11.58 -11.82
N PRO A 167 -34.35 10.83 -10.82
CA PRO A 167 -33.79 9.53 -10.44
C PRO A 167 -34.05 8.43 -11.48
N SER A 168 -34.74 8.72 -12.60
CA SER A 168 -34.97 7.75 -13.67
C SER A 168 -33.83 7.70 -14.70
N GLN A 169 -32.98 8.74 -14.75
CA GLN A 169 -31.84 8.84 -15.68
C GLN A 169 -30.55 8.36 -15.01
N ILE A 170 -30.37 7.05 -14.93
CA ILE A 170 -29.20 6.41 -14.31
C ILE A 170 -28.30 5.80 -15.38
N GLN A 171 -27.02 6.17 -15.38
CA GLN A 171 -25.99 5.44 -16.09
C GLN A 171 -25.44 4.33 -15.21
N THR A 172 -25.21 3.16 -15.80
CA THR A 172 -24.60 2.03 -15.08
C THR A 172 -23.28 1.62 -15.73
N PHE A 173 -22.28 1.39 -14.89
CA PHE A 173 -20.99 0.86 -15.29
C PHE A 173 -20.66 -0.34 -14.42
N SER A 174 -20.56 -1.52 -15.03
CA SER A 174 -20.33 -2.77 -14.31
C SER A 174 -19.04 -3.41 -14.79
N LYS A 175 -18.19 -3.84 -13.85
CA LYS A 175 -16.99 -4.63 -14.11
C LYS A 175 -16.97 -5.87 -13.22
N ARG A 176 -16.56 -6.98 -13.81
CA ARG A 176 -16.37 -8.25 -13.11
C ARG A 176 -15.09 -8.17 -12.27
N ILE A 177 -15.15 -8.69 -11.05
CA ILE A 177 -13.96 -8.93 -10.23
C ILE A 177 -13.27 -10.18 -10.78
N ASP A 178 -12.05 -10.03 -11.30
CA ASP A 178 -11.27 -11.16 -11.84
C ASP A 178 -10.18 -11.62 -10.86
N ILE A 179 -9.53 -10.67 -10.18
CA ILE A 179 -8.45 -10.93 -9.23
C ILE A 179 -8.76 -10.22 -7.91
N VAL A 180 -8.58 -10.94 -6.81
CA VAL A 180 -8.60 -10.41 -5.45
C VAL A 180 -7.15 -10.12 -5.05
N THR A 181 -6.87 -8.92 -4.57
CA THR A 181 -5.57 -8.51 -4.04
C THR A 181 -5.71 -8.13 -2.56
N GLY A 182 -4.91 -8.76 -1.71
CA GLY A 182 -5.00 -8.69 -0.25
C GLY A 182 -5.46 -10.01 0.36
N SER A 183 -4.77 -10.45 1.41
CA SER A 183 -5.07 -11.70 2.12
C SER A 183 -6.34 -11.69 2.96
N GLY A 184 -7.05 -10.56 3.01
CA GLY A 184 -8.21 -10.37 3.88
C GLY A 184 -7.85 -10.11 5.35
N VAL A 185 -6.57 -10.14 5.76
CA VAL A 185 -6.18 -9.78 7.14
C VAL A 185 -6.51 -8.32 7.47
N ARG A 186 -6.42 -7.43 6.49
CA ARG A 186 -6.74 -5.99 6.64
C ARG A 186 -7.89 -5.58 5.73
N GLY A 187 -7.85 -6.03 4.49
CA GLY A 187 -8.86 -5.79 3.47
C GLY A 187 -8.49 -6.45 2.16
N GLN A 188 -9.33 -6.24 1.16
CA GLN A 188 -9.18 -6.71 -0.21
C GLN A 188 -9.52 -5.58 -1.19
N THR A 189 -8.68 -5.44 -2.21
CA THR A 189 -8.89 -4.60 -3.38
C THR A 189 -8.98 -5.50 -4.59
N TYR A 190 -9.79 -5.13 -5.57
CA TYR A 190 -10.16 -6.02 -6.67
C TYR A 190 -9.63 -5.48 -7.99
N LEU A 191 -9.28 -6.38 -8.90
CA LEU A 191 -8.77 -6.04 -10.22
C LEU A 191 -9.61 -6.73 -11.30
N TYR A 192 -9.67 -6.11 -12.48
CA TYR A 192 -10.38 -6.64 -13.63
C TYR A 192 -9.56 -6.51 -14.92
N TRP A 193 -9.78 -7.45 -15.85
CA TRP A 193 -9.14 -7.46 -17.16
C TRP A 193 -9.95 -6.68 -18.19
N GLN A 194 -9.25 -5.91 -19.02
CA GLN A 194 -9.77 -5.38 -20.28
C GLN A 194 -8.79 -5.73 -21.40
N GLY A 195 -9.08 -6.84 -22.10
CA GLY A 195 -8.11 -7.43 -23.02
C GLY A 195 -6.83 -7.82 -22.28
N SER A 196 -5.69 -7.26 -22.68
CA SER A 196 -4.40 -7.51 -22.05
C SER A 196 -4.07 -6.53 -20.90
N GLN A 197 -4.96 -5.60 -20.56
CA GLN A 197 -4.73 -4.53 -19.59
C GLN A 197 -5.41 -4.87 -18.26
N LEU A 198 -4.76 -4.55 -17.14
CA LEU A 198 -5.27 -4.82 -15.80
C LEU A 198 -5.59 -3.50 -15.08
N PHE A 199 -6.75 -3.40 -14.47
CA PHE A 199 -7.21 -2.19 -13.81
C PHE A 199 -7.68 -2.48 -12.39
N GLU A 200 -7.42 -1.54 -11.48
CA GLU A 200 -7.95 -1.55 -10.12
C GLU A 200 -9.43 -1.14 -10.13
N LEU A 201 -10.23 -1.79 -9.29
CA LEU A 201 -11.64 -1.47 -9.12
C LEU A 201 -11.85 -0.42 -8.01
N PRO A 202 -12.86 0.46 -8.14
CA PRO A 202 -13.03 1.61 -7.24
C PRO A 202 -13.39 1.25 -5.81
N ILE A 203 -13.93 0.06 -5.53
CA ILE A 203 -14.37 -0.33 -4.20
C ILE A 203 -13.47 -1.43 -3.63
N SER A 204 -13.18 -1.32 -2.34
CA SER A 204 -12.43 -2.31 -1.57
C SER A 204 -13.26 -2.81 -0.40
N TYR A 205 -12.99 -4.03 0.06
CA TYR A 205 -13.55 -4.55 1.30
C TYR A 205 -12.57 -4.37 2.46
N TRP A 206 -13.01 -3.75 3.55
CA TRP A 206 -12.19 -3.57 4.74
C TRP A 206 -12.59 -4.52 5.87
N THR A 207 -11.72 -5.49 6.14
CA THR A 207 -12.00 -6.54 7.13
C THR A 207 -12.11 -5.99 8.54
N GLY A 208 -11.33 -4.99 8.94
CA GLY A 208 -11.38 -4.47 10.32
C GLY A 208 -12.71 -3.85 10.75
N ILE A 209 -13.53 -3.35 9.81
CA ILE A 209 -14.81 -2.70 10.08
C ILE A 209 -15.99 -3.40 9.40
N HIS A 210 -15.71 -4.47 8.63
CA HIS A 210 -16.69 -5.31 7.93
C HIS A 210 -17.54 -4.52 6.92
N LYS A 211 -16.93 -3.57 6.21
CA LYS A 211 -17.62 -2.70 5.24
C LYS A 211 -16.86 -2.62 3.92
N TRP A 212 -17.63 -2.40 2.86
CA TRP A 212 -17.10 -1.87 1.60
C TRP A 212 -16.79 -0.39 1.74
N ILE A 213 -15.73 0.05 1.08
CA ILE A 213 -15.18 1.40 1.16
C ILE A 213 -14.62 1.79 -0.20
N ASN A 214 -14.39 3.08 -0.42
CA ASN A 214 -13.61 3.54 -1.56
C ASN A 214 -12.20 2.91 -1.52
N SER A 215 -11.71 2.39 -2.64
CA SER A 215 -10.38 1.81 -2.74
C SER A 215 -9.32 2.85 -2.35
N PRO A 216 -8.21 2.46 -1.68
CA PRO A 216 -7.20 3.42 -1.26
C PRO A 216 -6.67 4.27 -2.42
N GLY A 217 -6.72 5.60 -2.27
CA GLY A 217 -6.30 6.55 -3.30
C GLY A 217 -7.38 6.96 -4.30
N TYR A 218 -8.59 6.40 -4.22
CA TYR A 218 -9.75 6.90 -4.95
C TYR A 218 -10.41 8.07 -4.21
N GLU A 219 -11.02 8.98 -4.98
CA GLU A 219 -11.71 10.17 -4.49
C GLU A 219 -13.23 9.98 -4.53
N ASN A 220 -13.95 10.65 -3.61
CA ASN A 220 -15.41 10.67 -3.64
C ASN A 220 -15.93 11.36 -4.91
N GLY A 221 -17.08 10.92 -5.42
CA GLY A 221 -17.74 11.52 -6.59
C GLY A 221 -17.23 11.02 -7.94
N THR A 222 -16.36 10.01 -7.97
CA THR A 222 -15.78 9.50 -9.23
C THR A 222 -16.04 8.00 -9.42
N ALA A 223 -16.47 7.62 -10.62
CA ALA A 223 -16.60 6.24 -11.06
C ALA A 223 -15.43 5.83 -11.97
N ASP A 224 -14.20 5.90 -11.45
CA ASP A 224 -12.99 5.66 -12.25
C ASP A 224 -12.61 4.16 -12.36
N PHE A 225 -13.05 3.51 -13.44
CA PHE A 225 -12.63 2.14 -13.75
C PHE A 225 -11.35 2.06 -14.60
N SER A 226 -10.59 3.15 -14.73
CA SER A 226 -9.45 3.26 -15.65
C SER A 226 -8.07 3.27 -14.97
N ARG A 227 -8.00 3.15 -13.64
CA ARG A 227 -6.75 3.16 -12.88
C ARG A 227 -5.89 1.91 -13.18
N PRO A 228 -4.74 2.06 -13.86
CA PRO A 228 -3.94 0.94 -14.33
C PRO A 228 -3.16 0.29 -13.19
N VAL A 229 -2.98 -1.03 -13.27
CA VAL A 229 -2.06 -1.78 -12.40
C VAL A 229 -0.77 -2.05 -13.16
N TYR A 230 0.35 -1.53 -12.64
CA TYR A 230 1.68 -1.69 -13.25
C TYR A 230 2.44 -2.92 -12.75
N PRO A 231 3.44 -3.44 -13.50
CA PRO A 231 4.13 -4.67 -13.17
C PRO A 231 4.72 -4.67 -11.76
N ARG A 232 5.19 -3.52 -11.29
CA ARG A 232 5.78 -3.36 -9.95
C ARG A 232 4.79 -3.63 -8.81
N CYS A 233 3.51 -3.32 -8.99
CA CYS A 233 2.48 -3.71 -8.02
C CYS A 233 2.38 -5.23 -7.94
N LEU A 234 2.39 -5.89 -9.11
CA LEU A 234 2.23 -7.34 -9.21
C LEU A 234 3.47 -8.10 -8.73
N GLU A 235 4.67 -7.51 -8.78
CA GLU A 235 5.89 -8.14 -8.23
C GLU A 235 5.81 -8.37 -6.71
N CYS A 236 5.01 -7.55 -6.01
CA CYS A 236 4.76 -7.70 -4.57
C CYS A 236 3.48 -8.46 -4.24
N HIS A 237 2.56 -8.58 -5.21
CA HIS A 237 1.19 -9.09 -5.00
C HIS A 237 0.86 -10.32 -5.84
N ALA A 238 1.79 -10.84 -6.61
CA ALA A 238 1.67 -12.08 -7.38
C ALA A 238 3.05 -12.76 -7.48
N THR A 239 3.04 -14.03 -7.82
CA THR A 239 4.26 -14.81 -7.99
C THR A 239 4.90 -14.43 -9.31
N TYR A 240 4.05 -14.32 -10.34
CA TYR A 240 4.48 -13.95 -11.67
C TYR A 240 3.30 -13.50 -12.52
N ILE A 241 3.57 -12.56 -13.41
CA ILE A 241 2.82 -12.33 -14.62
C ILE A 241 3.79 -11.77 -15.66
N ARG A 242 3.73 -12.23 -16.90
CA ARG A 242 4.64 -11.77 -17.96
C ARG A 242 4.18 -10.41 -18.49
N PRO A 243 4.94 -9.33 -18.27
CA PRO A 243 4.69 -8.06 -18.95
C PRO A 243 4.98 -8.22 -20.44
N LEU A 244 4.19 -7.56 -21.29
CA LEU A 244 4.40 -7.57 -22.74
C LEU A 244 5.37 -6.47 -23.20
N SER A 245 5.93 -5.71 -22.26
CA SER A 245 6.91 -4.65 -22.48
C SER A 245 7.88 -4.61 -21.30
N SER A 246 9.12 -4.20 -21.57
CA SER A 246 10.12 -3.92 -20.52
C SER A 246 9.97 -2.53 -19.90
N ASP A 247 9.12 -1.68 -20.47
CA ASP A 247 8.78 -0.37 -19.88
C ASP A 247 7.89 -0.59 -18.64
N PRO A 248 8.31 -0.13 -17.44
CA PRO A 248 7.58 -0.33 -16.19
C PRO A 248 6.21 0.35 -16.17
N LEU A 249 5.95 1.32 -17.05
CA LEU A 249 4.66 2.03 -17.13
C LEU A 249 3.71 1.45 -18.18
N THR A 250 4.09 0.37 -18.86
CA THR A 250 3.20 -0.30 -19.81
C THR A 250 2.27 -1.28 -19.10
N ASN A 251 0.97 -0.93 -19.01
CA ASN A 251 -0.08 -1.81 -18.48
C ASN A 251 -0.55 -2.84 -19.53
N ARG A 252 0.31 -3.78 -19.93
CA ARG A 252 -0.07 -4.91 -20.80
C ARG A 252 0.63 -6.21 -20.41
N TYR A 253 -0.16 -7.29 -20.34
CA TYR A 253 0.28 -8.58 -19.83
C TYR A 253 -0.20 -9.75 -20.68
N ASP A 254 0.53 -10.86 -20.59
CA ASP A 254 0.00 -12.16 -20.94
C ASP A 254 -0.87 -12.69 -19.80
N VAL A 255 -2.19 -12.58 -19.97
CA VAL A 255 -3.19 -12.96 -18.95
C VAL A 255 -3.05 -14.42 -18.51
N GLN A 256 -2.65 -15.32 -19.42
CA GLN A 256 -2.53 -16.75 -19.11
C GLN A 256 -1.30 -17.08 -18.25
N SER A 257 -0.35 -16.15 -18.14
CA SER A 257 0.86 -16.32 -17.35
C SER A 257 0.72 -15.96 -15.87
N LEU A 258 -0.45 -15.47 -15.46
CA LEU A 258 -0.70 -15.04 -14.07
C LEU A 258 -0.59 -16.23 -13.11
N ILE A 259 0.27 -16.09 -12.12
CA ILE A 259 0.36 -16.96 -10.94
C ILE A 259 0.09 -16.10 -9.70
N PRO A 260 -1.10 -16.21 -9.09
CA PRO A 260 -1.46 -15.43 -7.91
C PRO A 260 -0.73 -15.90 -6.66
N GLY A 261 -0.83 -15.11 -5.58
CA GLY A 261 -0.12 -15.35 -4.33
C GLY A 261 1.38 -15.11 -4.45
N ILE A 262 2.10 -15.11 -3.34
CA ILE A 262 3.54 -15.40 -3.37
C ILE A 262 3.69 -16.92 -3.31
N SER A 263 4.73 -17.47 -3.93
CA SER A 263 5.00 -18.92 -4.01
C SER A 263 6.35 -19.28 -3.39
N CYS A 264 6.65 -20.57 -3.25
CA CYS A 264 7.92 -21.05 -2.69
C CYS A 264 9.12 -20.46 -3.44
N GLU A 265 9.06 -20.48 -4.78
CA GLU A 265 10.16 -20.14 -5.66
C GLU A 265 10.40 -18.62 -5.75
N THR A 266 9.48 -17.78 -5.27
CA THR A 266 9.75 -16.35 -5.08
C THR A 266 10.89 -16.13 -4.07
N CYS A 267 10.97 -16.98 -3.04
CA CYS A 267 12.00 -16.90 -2.01
C CYS A 267 13.17 -17.88 -2.25
N HIS A 268 12.87 -19.05 -2.83
CA HIS A 268 13.82 -20.14 -3.01
C HIS A 268 14.45 -20.21 -4.41
N GLY A 269 14.02 -19.35 -5.33
CA GLY A 269 14.47 -19.38 -6.72
C GLY A 269 13.90 -20.56 -7.51
N PRO A 270 14.34 -20.75 -8.77
CA PRO A 270 13.88 -21.84 -9.63
C PRO A 270 14.23 -23.22 -9.04
N GLY A 271 13.26 -24.12 -8.94
CA GLY A 271 13.43 -25.42 -8.30
C GLY A 271 13.62 -26.61 -9.23
N ALA A 272 13.66 -26.43 -10.56
CA ALA A 272 13.75 -27.55 -11.50
C ALA A 272 14.96 -28.47 -11.26
N ASP A 273 16.17 -27.91 -11.14
CA ASP A 273 17.39 -28.68 -10.86
C ASP A 273 17.28 -29.46 -9.54
N HIS A 274 16.73 -28.82 -8.51
CA HIS A 274 16.53 -29.47 -7.21
C HIS A 274 15.60 -30.68 -7.31
N VAL A 275 14.45 -30.53 -7.97
CA VAL A 275 13.47 -31.61 -8.15
C VAL A 275 14.05 -32.74 -9.00
N GLU A 276 14.78 -32.43 -10.07
CA GLU A 276 15.45 -33.41 -10.93
C GLU A 276 16.49 -34.23 -10.14
N MET A 277 17.34 -33.57 -9.35
CA MET A 277 18.38 -34.23 -8.55
C MET A 277 17.82 -35.09 -7.41
N GLN A 278 16.73 -34.67 -6.76
CA GLN A 278 16.05 -35.49 -5.75
C GLN A 278 15.43 -36.75 -6.37
N LYS A 279 14.79 -36.63 -7.53
CA LYS A 279 14.22 -37.78 -8.27
C LYS A 279 15.30 -38.78 -8.69
N ALA A 280 16.50 -38.30 -9.02
CA ALA A 280 17.66 -39.14 -9.34
C ALA A 280 18.34 -39.78 -8.11
N ALA A 281 17.74 -39.67 -6.91
CA ALA A 281 18.27 -40.17 -5.64
C ALA A 281 19.66 -39.61 -5.24
N SER A 282 20.06 -38.46 -5.80
CA SER A 282 21.29 -37.75 -5.43
C SER A 282 21.02 -36.68 -4.36
N ALA A 283 20.50 -37.13 -3.21
CA ALA A 283 20.03 -36.25 -2.14
C ALA A 283 21.10 -35.26 -1.61
N ARG A 284 22.38 -35.66 -1.61
CA ARG A 284 23.50 -34.78 -1.19
C ARG A 284 23.79 -33.64 -2.18
N SER A 285 23.47 -33.80 -3.47
CA SER A 285 23.65 -32.76 -4.49
C SER A 285 22.48 -31.79 -4.50
N ALA A 286 21.27 -32.29 -4.27
CA ALA A 286 20.04 -31.52 -4.41
C ALA A 286 19.94 -30.26 -3.52
N ASP A 287 20.52 -30.29 -2.31
CA ASP A 287 20.57 -29.12 -1.42
C ASP A 287 21.38 -27.94 -1.98
N GLN A 288 22.21 -28.18 -3.00
CA GLN A 288 23.00 -27.15 -3.69
C GLN A 288 22.25 -26.54 -4.87
N HIS A 289 21.14 -27.13 -5.29
CA HIS A 289 20.37 -26.75 -6.48
C HIS A 289 19.07 -25.99 -6.17
N ILE A 290 18.86 -25.62 -4.90
CA ILE A 290 17.80 -24.69 -4.49
C ILE A 290 18.39 -23.63 -3.56
N LEU A 291 17.91 -22.40 -3.65
CA LEU A 291 18.37 -21.35 -2.75
C LEU A 291 17.75 -21.58 -1.36
N ASN A 292 18.56 -21.43 -0.32
CA ASN A 292 18.09 -21.47 1.06
C ASN A 292 18.34 -20.11 1.71
N PRO A 293 17.29 -19.29 1.91
CA PRO A 293 17.41 -17.98 2.54
C PRO A 293 18.08 -18.00 3.92
N ALA A 294 18.00 -19.09 4.68
CA ALA A 294 18.67 -19.21 5.97
C ALA A 294 20.21 -19.25 5.86
N LYS A 295 20.75 -19.56 4.67
CA LYS A 295 22.20 -19.56 4.38
C LYS A 295 22.70 -18.24 3.78
N PHE A 296 21.81 -17.29 3.49
CA PHE A 296 22.21 -15.99 2.96
C PHE A 296 22.91 -15.15 4.03
N SER A 297 23.78 -14.24 3.60
CA SER A 297 24.27 -13.19 4.50
C SER A 297 23.09 -12.36 5.04
N ARG A 298 23.25 -11.73 6.20
CA ARG A 298 22.21 -10.90 6.82
C ARG A 298 21.62 -9.89 5.83
N ASP A 299 22.46 -9.18 5.10
CA ASP A 299 22.01 -8.17 4.13
C ASP A 299 21.19 -8.79 3.00
N ARG A 300 21.57 -9.98 2.52
CA ARG A 300 20.82 -10.70 1.49
C ARG A 300 19.49 -11.28 2.01
N GLN A 301 19.41 -11.63 3.30
CA GLN A 301 18.13 -11.99 3.94
C GLN A 301 17.20 -10.78 4.02
N ILE A 302 17.73 -9.60 4.37
CA ILE A 302 16.97 -8.35 4.42
C ILE A 302 16.52 -7.93 3.02
N ASP A 303 17.41 -7.97 2.04
CA ASP A 303 17.12 -7.65 0.64
C ASP A 303 15.97 -8.50 0.08
N LEU A 304 15.93 -9.79 0.42
CA LEU A 304 14.83 -10.67 0.02
C LEU A 304 13.47 -10.14 0.50
N CYS A 305 13.37 -9.74 1.77
CA CYS A 305 12.15 -9.16 2.31
C CYS A 305 11.89 -7.75 1.76
N ALA A 306 12.95 -6.97 1.57
CA ALA A 306 12.91 -5.58 1.12
C ALA A 306 12.41 -5.43 -0.33
N LEU A 307 12.38 -6.51 -1.11
CA LEU A 307 11.70 -6.51 -2.41
C LEU A 307 10.28 -5.97 -2.28
N CYS A 308 9.57 -6.33 -1.21
CA CYS A 308 8.18 -5.91 -0.98
C CYS A 308 8.01 -5.05 0.29
N HIS A 309 8.81 -5.29 1.32
CA HIS A 309 8.64 -4.72 2.67
C HIS A 309 9.53 -3.51 2.97
N ASN A 310 9.84 -2.68 1.97
CA ASN A 310 10.71 -1.50 2.09
C ASN A 310 10.01 -0.15 1.81
N GLY A 311 8.69 -0.11 1.81
CA GLY A 311 7.91 1.09 1.52
C GLY A 311 7.81 1.40 0.02
N ALA A 312 7.04 2.43 -0.31
CA ALA A 312 6.54 2.66 -1.67
C ALA A 312 7.48 3.47 -2.60
N GLN A 313 8.66 3.92 -2.14
CA GLN A 313 9.48 4.91 -2.85
C GLN A 313 10.82 4.32 -3.30
N ARG A 314 10.83 3.59 -4.42
CA ARG A 314 12.05 3.10 -5.06
C ARG A 314 11.97 3.24 -6.58
N GLU A 315 13.08 3.67 -7.17
CA GLU A 315 13.29 3.72 -8.61
C GLU A 315 13.62 2.31 -9.13
N GLU A 316 12.85 1.83 -10.10
CA GLU A 316 13.14 0.58 -10.81
C GLU A 316 14.40 0.72 -11.68
N ARG A 317 15.39 -0.14 -11.46
CA ARG A 317 16.64 -0.24 -12.25
C ARG A 317 16.66 -1.42 -13.21
N ALA A 318 15.82 -2.41 -12.95
CA ALA A 318 15.58 -3.55 -13.80
C ALA A 318 14.06 -3.79 -13.89
N PRO A 319 13.55 -4.40 -14.98
CA PRO A 319 12.14 -4.71 -15.10
C PRO A 319 11.63 -5.55 -13.92
N ALA A 320 10.37 -5.36 -13.53
CA ALA A 320 9.71 -6.19 -12.53
C ALA A 320 9.84 -7.70 -12.84
N PHE A 321 9.87 -8.52 -11.79
CA PHE A 321 10.06 -9.97 -11.80
C PHE A 321 11.46 -10.44 -12.24
N THR A 322 12.46 -9.56 -12.23
CA THR A 322 13.86 -9.92 -12.54
C THR A 322 14.73 -10.21 -11.33
N TYR A 323 14.30 -9.79 -10.12
CA TYR A 323 15.07 -10.02 -8.90
C TYR A 323 15.24 -11.51 -8.60
N LEU A 324 16.50 -11.91 -8.37
CA LEU A 324 16.85 -13.26 -7.92
C LEU A 324 17.22 -13.25 -6.43
N PRO A 325 16.59 -14.08 -5.58
CA PRO A 325 16.93 -14.19 -4.17
C PRO A 325 18.43 -14.39 -3.93
N GLY A 326 18.98 -13.67 -2.94
CA GLY A 326 20.40 -13.74 -2.61
C GLY A 326 21.29 -12.79 -3.42
N ARG A 327 20.74 -12.07 -4.40
CA ARG A 327 21.43 -10.95 -5.07
C ARG A 327 21.22 -9.63 -4.31
N PRO A 328 22.14 -8.65 -4.43
CA PRO A 328 21.93 -7.31 -3.89
C PRO A 328 20.71 -6.64 -4.52
N LEU A 329 19.78 -6.16 -3.70
CA LEU A 329 18.53 -5.56 -4.19
C LEU A 329 18.74 -4.23 -4.93
N ASP A 330 19.80 -3.48 -4.58
CA ASP A 330 20.16 -2.19 -5.18
C ASP A 330 20.52 -2.23 -6.68
N ARG A 331 20.76 -3.44 -7.20
CA ARG A 331 20.90 -3.69 -8.64
C ARG A 331 19.56 -3.61 -9.39
N TYR A 332 18.46 -3.85 -8.69
CA TYR A 332 17.10 -3.94 -9.23
C TYR A 332 16.24 -2.75 -8.82
N LEU A 333 16.37 -2.30 -7.57
CA LEU A 333 15.59 -1.22 -6.97
C LEU A 333 16.48 -0.29 -6.16
N ARG A 334 16.59 0.98 -6.57
CA ARG A 334 17.30 1.99 -5.78
C ARG A 334 16.35 2.79 -4.90
N PRO A 335 16.75 3.15 -3.67
CA PRO A 335 16.03 4.16 -2.89
C PRO A 335 15.86 5.42 -3.73
N GLU A 336 14.64 5.96 -3.80
CA GLU A 336 14.47 7.30 -4.35
C GLU A 336 15.21 8.32 -3.48
N ALA A 337 15.77 9.36 -4.10
CA ALA A 337 16.42 10.46 -3.39
C ALA A 337 15.35 11.37 -2.76
N VAL A 338 14.67 10.89 -1.73
CA VAL A 338 13.72 11.70 -0.95
C VAL A 338 14.19 11.73 0.50
N ASP A 339 14.11 12.92 1.12
CA ASP A 339 14.38 13.11 2.53
C ASP A 339 13.59 12.08 3.35
N MET A 340 14.31 11.24 4.09
CA MET A 340 13.71 10.21 4.94
C MET A 340 12.72 10.88 5.90
N PRO A 341 11.41 10.57 5.83
CA PRO A 341 10.44 11.19 6.70
C PRO A 341 10.82 11.00 8.17
N THR A 342 10.65 12.05 8.98
CA THR A 342 10.84 11.98 10.44
C THR A 342 10.00 10.87 11.08
N HIS A 343 8.86 10.56 10.47
CA HIS A 343 8.00 9.41 10.77
C HIS A 343 7.79 8.54 9.53
N PRO A 344 8.54 7.45 9.37
CA PRO A 344 8.36 6.54 8.24
C PRO A 344 6.99 5.85 8.36
N ASN A 345 6.29 5.76 7.24
CA ASN A 345 5.01 5.07 7.19
C ASN A 345 5.15 3.59 7.62
N VAL A 346 4.22 3.09 8.41
CA VAL A 346 4.20 1.69 8.87
C VAL A 346 3.70 0.69 7.83
N HIS A 347 3.07 1.16 6.76
CA HIS A 347 2.61 0.28 5.70
C HIS A 347 3.74 -0.10 4.74
N GLY A 348 3.92 -1.41 4.56
CA GLY A 348 4.86 -1.97 3.59
C GLY A 348 6.33 -1.63 3.83
N ASN A 349 6.71 -0.95 4.92
CA ASN A 349 8.06 -0.46 5.19
C ASN A 349 8.67 -1.05 6.47
N GLN A 350 8.42 -2.34 6.72
CA GLN A 350 8.92 -3.04 7.89
C GLN A 350 10.45 -3.06 7.94
N VAL A 351 11.12 -3.19 6.79
CA VAL A 351 12.58 -3.16 6.69
C VAL A 351 13.13 -1.80 7.09
N GLY A 352 12.68 -0.71 6.45
CA GLY A 352 13.19 0.63 6.76
C GLY A 352 12.92 1.08 8.20
N LEU A 353 11.83 0.58 8.83
CA LEU A 353 11.56 0.79 10.24
C LEU A 353 12.45 -0.06 11.15
N LEU A 354 12.67 -1.33 10.81
CA LEU A 354 13.55 -2.23 11.54
C LEU A 354 14.99 -1.71 11.57
N GLU A 355 15.48 -1.18 10.44
CA GLU A 355 16.83 -0.62 10.31
C GLU A 355 17.10 0.56 11.26
N LYS A 356 16.06 1.29 11.67
CA LYS A 356 16.15 2.36 12.68
C LYS A 356 16.25 1.85 14.12
N SER A 357 15.93 0.58 14.36
CA SER A 357 15.89 -0.03 15.68
C SER A 357 17.30 -0.26 16.23
N LEU A 358 17.53 0.07 17.51
CA LEU A 358 18.85 -0.13 18.11
C LEU A 358 19.22 -1.62 18.18
N CYS A 359 18.26 -2.50 18.50
CA CYS A 359 18.51 -3.95 18.56
C CYS A 359 18.96 -4.53 17.22
N TYR A 360 18.44 -4.01 16.10
CA TYR A 360 18.86 -4.41 14.77
C TYR A 360 20.27 -3.90 14.46
N ARG A 361 20.55 -2.62 14.70
CA ARG A 361 21.87 -2.01 14.45
C ARG A 361 22.99 -2.59 15.32
N SER A 362 22.64 -3.04 16.53
CA SER A 362 23.57 -3.67 17.47
C SER A 362 23.74 -5.19 17.24
N SER A 363 23.02 -5.78 16.28
CA SER A 363 23.10 -7.22 16.01
C SER A 363 23.68 -7.50 14.62
N PRO A 364 24.77 -8.28 14.52
CA PRO A 364 25.36 -8.64 13.24
C PRO A 364 24.55 -9.71 12.48
N THR A 365 23.55 -10.33 13.12
CA THR A 365 22.81 -11.48 12.56
C THR A 365 21.30 -11.32 12.54
N MET A 366 20.74 -10.31 13.24
CA MET A 366 19.29 -10.11 13.28
C MET A 366 18.72 -9.82 11.89
N SER A 367 17.70 -10.57 11.50
CA SER A 367 16.94 -10.46 10.26
C SER A 367 15.44 -10.66 10.54
N CYS A 368 14.58 -10.60 9.52
CA CYS A 368 13.15 -10.85 9.68
C CYS A 368 12.85 -12.25 10.23
N SER A 369 13.62 -13.26 9.79
CA SER A 369 13.48 -14.67 10.20
C SER A 369 13.98 -14.95 11.63
N THR A 370 14.65 -13.97 12.26
CA THR A 370 14.95 -14.04 13.71
C THR A 370 13.66 -14.10 14.54
N CYS A 371 12.59 -13.45 14.05
CA CYS A 371 11.31 -13.38 14.76
C CYS A 371 10.20 -14.18 14.06
N HIS A 372 10.07 -14.04 12.74
CA HIS A 372 8.96 -14.57 11.96
C HIS A 372 9.31 -15.89 11.27
N ASP A 373 8.34 -16.80 11.25
CA ASP A 373 8.36 -17.98 10.38
C ASP A 373 7.44 -17.70 9.19
N VAL A 374 8.03 -17.54 8.01
CA VAL A 374 7.30 -17.17 6.78
C VAL A 374 6.47 -18.32 6.21
N HIS A 375 6.66 -19.54 6.70
CA HIS A 375 5.89 -20.72 6.30
C HIS A 375 4.69 -20.98 7.21
N ALA A 376 4.54 -20.21 8.28
CA ALA A 376 3.46 -20.32 9.23
C ALA A 376 2.62 -19.06 9.28
N THR A 377 1.35 -19.22 9.65
CA THR A 377 0.46 -18.08 9.86
C THR A 377 0.98 -17.17 10.98
N GLU A 378 0.81 -15.86 10.81
CA GLU A 378 1.25 -14.87 11.79
C GLU A 378 0.61 -15.14 13.17
N ARG A 379 1.41 -15.08 14.24
CA ARG A 379 0.98 -15.38 15.61
C ARG A 379 0.58 -14.12 16.39
N SER A 380 0.06 -14.29 17.60
CA SER A 380 -0.28 -13.16 18.47
C SER A 380 0.98 -12.43 18.96
N ALA A 381 0.83 -11.15 19.33
CA ALA A 381 1.94 -10.36 19.88
C ALA A 381 2.58 -10.99 21.13
N ALA A 382 1.79 -11.69 21.95
CA ALA A 382 2.31 -12.39 23.13
C ALA A 382 3.33 -13.48 22.77
N PHE A 383 3.07 -14.23 21.69
CA PHE A 383 3.98 -15.28 21.21
C PHE A 383 5.37 -14.71 20.90
N TYR A 384 5.42 -13.57 20.20
CA TYR A 384 6.67 -12.97 19.77
C TYR A 384 7.44 -12.24 20.89
N SER A 385 6.83 -11.98 22.04
CA SER A 385 7.57 -11.43 23.19
C SER A 385 8.72 -12.37 23.60
N GLN A 386 8.56 -13.69 23.41
CA GLN A 386 9.63 -14.65 23.65
C GLN A 386 10.84 -14.47 22.72
N ARG A 387 10.67 -13.91 21.52
CA ARG A 387 11.78 -13.55 20.62
C ARG A 387 12.57 -12.37 21.18
N CYS A 388 11.92 -11.41 21.82
CA CYS A 388 12.63 -10.33 22.51
C CYS A 388 13.50 -10.89 23.65
N LEU A 389 12.98 -11.88 24.37
CA LEU A 389 13.63 -12.46 25.54
C LEU A 389 14.84 -13.35 25.21
N THR A 390 15.10 -13.68 23.95
CA THR A 390 16.36 -14.35 23.56
C THR A 390 17.57 -13.43 23.72
N CYS A 391 17.35 -12.10 23.71
CA CYS A 391 18.41 -11.09 23.83
C CYS A 391 18.21 -10.16 25.03
N HIS A 392 16.97 -9.99 25.51
CA HIS A 392 16.62 -9.10 26.60
C HIS A 392 16.22 -9.86 27.86
N ARG A 393 16.66 -9.38 29.02
CA ARG A 393 16.19 -9.88 30.32
C ARG A 393 14.97 -9.10 30.77
N VAL A 394 13.94 -9.78 31.25
CA VAL A 394 12.69 -9.15 31.74
C VAL A 394 12.99 -8.15 32.85
N GLU A 395 13.95 -8.46 33.71
CA GLU A 395 14.39 -7.65 34.84
C GLU A 395 15.01 -6.31 34.39
N SER A 396 15.53 -6.24 33.15
CA SER A 396 16.04 -5.00 32.56
C SER A 396 14.93 -4.07 32.08
N CYS A 397 13.69 -4.54 31.97
CA CYS A 397 12.55 -3.70 31.65
C CYS A 397 12.18 -2.82 32.84
N GLY A 398 12.14 -1.49 32.64
CA GLY A 398 11.77 -0.54 33.69
C GLY A 398 10.36 -0.74 34.26
N MET A 399 9.45 -1.35 33.49
CA MET A 399 8.08 -1.65 33.89
C MET A 399 7.92 -2.98 34.64
N SER A 400 8.96 -3.83 34.68
CA SER A 400 8.90 -5.14 35.36
C SER A 400 8.53 -5.02 36.84
N LYS A 401 9.01 -3.98 37.53
CA LYS A 401 8.68 -3.72 38.95
C LYS A 401 7.20 -3.34 39.17
N LYS A 402 6.56 -2.74 38.18
CA LYS A 402 5.17 -2.25 38.26
C LYS A 402 4.17 -3.31 37.80
N MET A 403 4.50 -3.98 36.70
CA MET A 403 3.60 -4.93 36.03
C MET A 403 3.88 -6.38 36.46
N GLY A 404 4.98 -6.64 37.16
CA GLY A 404 5.38 -7.97 37.57
C GLY A 404 5.78 -8.86 36.40
N ARG A 405 5.70 -10.18 36.58
CA ARG A 405 6.16 -11.19 35.60
C ARG A 405 5.32 -11.22 34.31
N SER A 406 4.10 -10.69 34.31
CA SER A 406 3.22 -10.69 33.13
C SER A 406 3.78 -9.88 31.95
N ILE A 407 4.67 -8.91 32.22
CA ILE A 407 5.33 -8.10 31.19
C ILE A 407 6.18 -8.93 30.22
N ALA A 408 6.61 -10.12 30.64
CA ALA A 408 7.36 -11.06 29.79
C ALA A 408 6.57 -11.48 28.53
N ASN A 409 5.24 -11.37 28.58
CA ASN A 409 4.35 -11.67 27.46
C ASN A 409 3.85 -10.41 26.73
N ASN A 410 4.36 -9.22 27.09
CA ASN A 410 3.94 -7.97 26.47
C ASN A 410 5.10 -6.99 26.25
N CYS A 411 6.08 -7.39 25.44
CA CYS A 411 7.09 -6.45 24.95
C CYS A 411 6.56 -5.58 23.79
N ILE A 412 5.69 -6.16 22.97
CA ILE A 412 5.37 -5.63 21.63
C ILE A 412 4.41 -4.45 21.67
N ASP A 413 3.41 -4.42 22.56
CA ASP A 413 2.47 -3.29 22.56
C ASP A 413 3.14 -1.97 22.96
N CYS A 414 4.19 -2.03 23.79
CA CYS A 414 4.96 -0.85 24.18
C CYS A 414 6.10 -0.51 23.21
N HIS A 415 6.81 -1.53 22.72
CA HIS A 415 8.02 -1.33 21.90
C HIS A 415 7.78 -1.33 20.39
N MET A 416 6.61 -1.80 19.95
CA MET A 416 6.16 -1.86 18.55
C MET A 416 4.65 -1.49 18.49
N PRO A 417 4.28 -0.28 18.93
CA PRO A 417 2.88 0.13 19.00
C PRO A 417 2.22 0.11 17.62
N VAL A 418 0.92 -0.11 17.61
CA VAL A 418 0.08 0.04 16.41
C VAL A 418 0.01 1.53 16.06
N GLN A 419 0.27 1.87 14.81
CA GLN A 419 0.20 3.23 14.29
C GLN A 419 -0.69 3.26 13.05
N PRO A 420 -1.43 4.36 12.82
CA PRO A 420 -2.14 4.55 11.57
C PRO A 420 -1.15 4.73 10.43
N THR A 421 -1.46 4.18 9.26
CA THR A 421 -0.70 4.46 8.03
C THR A 421 -1.23 5.71 7.32
N SER A 422 -0.33 6.38 6.60
CA SER A 422 -0.65 7.44 5.65
C SER A 422 -0.82 6.96 4.21
N ALA A 423 -0.52 5.69 3.89
CA ALA A 423 -0.61 5.14 2.53
C ALA A 423 -1.94 4.40 2.28
N ILE A 424 -2.44 3.65 3.25
CA ILE A 424 -3.75 3.02 3.14
C ILE A 424 -4.76 3.89 3.89
N VAL A 425 -5.28 4.85 3.16
CA VAL A 425 -6.33 5.76 3.60
C VAL A 425 -7.47 5.63 2.62
N SER A 426 -8.67 5.42 3.14
CA SER A 426 -9.89 5.50 2.36
C SER A 426 -10.75 6.63 2.90
N VAL A 427 -11.26 7.44 1.97
CA VAL A 427 -12.27 8.46 2.24
C VAL A 427 -13.53 7.99 1.53
N THR A 428 -14.59 7.76 2.30
CA THR A 428 -15.89 7.31 1.78
C THR A 428 -16.96 8.20 2.39
N GLY A 429 -17.58 9.05 1.56
CA GLY A 429 -18.42 10.15 2.06
C GLY A 429 -17.64 11.03 3.04
N ASN A 430 -18.16 11.25 4.24
CA ASN A 430 -17.51 12.03 5.30
C ASN A 430 -16.63 11.20 6.26
N GLU A 431 -16.52 9.89 6.06
CA GLU A 431 -15.71 9.02 6.90
C GLU A 431 -14.30 8.85 6.31
N THR A 432 -13.27 9.09 7.12
CA THR A 432 -11.88 8.75 6.78
C THR A 432 -11.44 7.57 7.62
N VAL A 433 -11.12 6.45 6.97
CA VAL A 433 -10.61 5.24 7.61
C VAL A 433 -9.14 5.06 7.25
N ARG A 434 -8.31 4.89 8.28
CA ARG A 434 -6.86 4.64 8.13
C ARG A 434 -6.54 3.23 8.59
N ALA A 435 -5.81 2.49 7.78
CA ALA A 435 -5.36 1.18 8.21
C ALA A 435 -4.33 1.39 9.33
N SER A 436 -4.21 0.40 10.20
CA SER A 436 -3.32 0.48 11.34
C SER A 436 -2.43 -0.75 11.35
N MET A 437 -1.13 -0.52 11.54
CA MET A 437 -0.11 -1.56 11.47
C MET A 437 0.89 -1.37 12.61
N ARG A 438 1.48 -2.48 13.06
CA ARG A 438 2.54 -2.42 14.07
C ARG A 438 3.81 -1.88 13.42
N THR A 439 4.38 -0.86 14.05
CA THR A 439 5.69 -0.35 13.64
C THR A 439 6.76 -1.40 13.92
N HIS A 440 7.73 -1.51 13.01
CA HIS A 440 8.93 -2.31 13.21
C HIS A 440 10.10 -1.46 13.72
N TRP A 441 9.85 -0.19 14.09
CA TRP A 441 10.84 0.65 14.76
C TRP A 441 10.84 0.35 16.27
N ILE A 442 11.54 -0.71 16.63
CA ILE A 442 11.62 -1.24 17.99
C ILE A 442 12.41 -0.27 18.87
N ARG A 443 11.72 0.40 19.79
CA ARG A 443 12.32 1.35 20.74
C ARG A 443 11.45 1.56 21.97
N VAL A 444 11.93 2.34 22.94
CA VAL A 444 11.08 2.86 24.03
C VAL A 444 10.33 4.10 23.52
N TYR A 445 9.00 4.03 23.49
CA TYR A 445 8.14 5.16 23.14
C TYR A 445 7.78 5.94 24.41
N ARG A 446 8.30 7.16 24.56
CA ARG A 446 8.08 7.99 25.78
C ARG A 446 6.68 8.59 25.83
N ASP A 447 6.03 8.77 24.69
CA ASP A 447 4.70 9.38 24.58
C ASP A 447 3.57 8.42 25.02
N ASN A 448 3.88 7.12 25.14
CA ASN A 448 2.98 6.09 25.67
C ASN A 448 3.19 5.82 27.17
N ILE A 449 4.02 6.62 27.84
CA ILE A 449 4.22 6.57 29.29
C ILE A 449 3.31 7.63 29.91
N PRO A 450 2.42 7.28 30.87
CA PRO A 450 1.62 8.27 31.59
C PRO A 450 2.50 9.42 32.10
N ALA A 451 2.02 10.66 31.95
CA ALA A 451 2.79 11.87 32.27
C ALA A 451 3.39 11.90 33.69
N SER A 452 2.83 11.10 34.61
CA SER A 452 3.34 10.91 35.98
C SER A 452 4.73 10.27 36.06
N GLU A 453 5.21 9.60 35.00
CA GLU A 453 6.48 8.86 35.03
C GLU A 453 7.58 9.47 34.15
N GLN A 454 7.25 10.45 33.31
CA GLN A 454 8.23 11.15 32.47
C GLN A 454 9.21 12.02 33.28
N LYS A 455 8.85 12.40 34.51
CA LYS A 455 9.66 13.31 35.35
C LYS A 455 10.93 12.70 35.98
N ASN A 456 11.13 11.37 35.96
CA ASN A 456 12.19 10.72 36.74
C ASN A 456 13.37 10.13 35.94
N ARG A 457 13.54 10.44 34.64
CA ARG A 457 14.67 9.90 33.84
C ARG A 457 15.36 10.91 32.94
N ALA A 458 15.46 12.15 33.38
CA ALA A 458 16.46 13.10 32.88
C ALA A 458 17.72 13.01 33.76
N ARG A 459 18.52 11.96 33.59
CA ARG A 459 19.95 11.92 33.90
C ARG A 459 20.58 10.81 33.05
N PRO A 460 21.78 11.06 32.50
CA PRO A 460 22.29 10.46 31.26
C PRO A 460 22.37 8.94 31.29
#